data_AF-A0A8C9HZ79-F1
#
_entry.id   AF-A0A8C9HZ79-F1
#
_cell.length_a   1.000
_cell.length_b   1.000
_cell.length_c   1.000
_cell.angle_alpha   90.00
_cell.angle_beta   90.00
_cell.angle_gamma   90.00
#
_symmetry.space_group_name_H-M   'P 1'
#
loop_
_entity.id
_entity.type
_entity.pdbx_description
1 polymer ?
#
loop_
_entity_poly.entity_id
_entity_poly.type
_entity_poly.pdbx_seq_one_letter_code
_entity_poly.pdbx_strand_id
1 'polypeptide(L)'
;MVMKASVDDDDSGWELSMPEKMEKSNTNWVDITQDFEEACRELKLGELLHDKLFGLFEAMSAIEMMDPKMDAGMIGNQVNRKVLNFEQAIKDGTIKIKDLTLPELIGIMDTCFCCLITWLEGHSLAQTVFTCLYIHNPDFIEDPAMKAFALGILKICDIAREKVNKAAVFEEEDFQSMTYGFKMANSVTDLRVTGMLKDVEDDMQRRVKSTRSRQGEERDPEVELEHQQCLAVFSRVKFTRVLLTVLIAFTKKETSAVAEAQKLMVQAADLLSAIHNSLHHGIQAQNDTTKGGL
;
A
#
# COMPACT_ATOMS: atom_id res chain seq x y z
N MET A 1 0.17 2.65 34.20
CA MET A 1 -1.02 2.62 35.06
C MET A 1 -1.74 1.31 34.81
N VAL A 2 -1.76 0.43 35.81
CA VAL A 2 -2.49 -0.84 35.73
C VAL A 2 -3.86 -0.57 36.34
N MET A 3 -4.92 -0.82 35.58
CA MET A 3 -6.28 -0.55 36.05
C MET A 3 -7.09 -1.84 36.16
N LYS A 4 -7.92 -1.91 37.20
CA LYS A 4 -8.89 -2.99 37.40
C LYS A 4 -10.30 -2.41 37.30
N ALA A 5 -11.21 -3.14 36.65
CA ALA A 5 -12.62 -2.78 36.64
C ALA A 5 -13.27 -3.17 37.97
N SER A 6 -13.88 -2.22 38.65
CA SER A 6 -14.67 -2.45 39.87
C SER A 6 -15.95 -1.62 39.83
N VAL A 7 -16.96 -2.08 40.54
CA VAL A 7 -18.24 -1.37 40.74
C VAL A 7 -18.14 -0.61 42.08
N ASP A 8 -18.52 0.66 42.03
CA ASP A 8 -18.21 1.80 42.93
C ASP A 8 -18.25 1.60 44.46
N ASP A 9 -17.36 2.30 45.17
CA ASP A 9 -17.77 3.44 46.03
C ASP A 9 -16.60 4.43 46.29
N ASP A 10 -16.86 5.69 45.89
CA ASP A 10 -16.27 7.02 46.16
C ASP A 10 -14.82 7.29 46.70
N ASP A 11 -14.12 8.15 45.94
CA ASP A 11 -13.58 9.49 46.30
C ASP A 11 -12.09 9.81 46.00
N SER A 12 -11.89 10.98 45.35
CA SER A 12 -10.71 11.86 45.26
C SER A 12 -9.52 11.56 44.32
N GLY A 13 -9.73 11.92 43.04
CA GLY A 13 -9.00 12.99 42.32
C GLY A 13 -7.48 12.90 42.08
N TRP A 14 -7.08 12.60 40.83
CA TRP A 14 -5.92 13.18 40.11
C TRP A 14 -6.21 13.18 38.60
N GLU A 15 -6.33 14.37 38.00
CA GLU A 15 -6.60 14.55 36.55
C GLU A 15 -5.33 14.39 35.70
N LEU A 16 -5.25 13.29 34.95
CA LEU A 16 -4.55 13.24 33.67
C LEU A 16 -5.62 13.09 32.59
N SER A 17 -5.86 14.17 31.85
CA SER A 17 -6.92 14.27 30.83
C SER A 17 -6.86 13.11 29.85
N MET A 18 -7.87 12.23 29.93
CA MET A 18 -8.09 11.13 28.99
C MET A 18 -8.48 11.68 27.61
N PRO A 19 -8.07 11.04 26.51
CA PRO A 19 -8.62 11.36 25.20
C PRO A 19 -10.15 11.10 25.21
N GLU A 20 -10.95 12.10 24.81
CA GLU A 20 -12.43 12.19 24.83
C GLU A 20 -13.21 10.95 24.30
N LYS A 21 -12.54 9.98 23.68
CA LYS A 21 -13.16 8.75 23.16
C LYS A 21 -13.36 7.65 24.20
N MET A 22 -12.71 7.70 25.37
CA MET A 22 -12.85 6.67 26.41
C MET A 22 -14.00 6.92 27.41
N GLU A 23 -14.60 8.12 27.43
CA GLU A 23 -15.71 8.46 28.34
C GLU A 23 -17.03 7.72 28.03
N LYS A 24 -17.12 6.93 26.95
CA LYS A 24 -18.35 6.23 26.55
C LYS A 24 -18.51 4.83 27.13
N SER A 25 -17.61 4.37 27.99
CA SER A 25 -17.80 3.13 28.74
C SER A 25 -18.14 3.48 30.19
N ASN A 26 -19.26 2.97 30.70
CA ASN A 26 -19.75 3.17 32.06
C ASN A 26 -18.92 2.36 33.10
N THR A 27 -17.59 2.37 32.95
CA THR A 27 -16.65 1.51 33.64
C THR A 27 -15.87 2.35 34.62
N ASN A 28 -15.99 2.06 35.93
CA ASN A 28 -15.18 2.72 36.94
C ASN A 28 -13.80 2.04 37.01
N TRP A 29 -12.76 2.81 36.75
CA TRP A 29 -11.38 2.34 36.70
C TRP A 29 -10.69 2.67 38.01
N VAL A 30 -10.17 1.64 38.70
CA VAL A 30 -9.37 1.83 39.91
C VAL A 30 -7.90 1.61 39.59
N ASP A 31 -7.06 2.56 40.03
CA ASP A 31 -5.61 2.45 39.95
C ASP A 31 -5.11 1.41 40.94
N ILE A 32 -4.42 0.37 40.44
CA ILE A 32 -3.81 -0.68 41.26
C ILE A 32 -2.28 -0.69 41.14
N THR A 33 -1.68 0.41 40.68
CA THR A 33 -0.23 0.47 40.43
C THR A 33 0.58 0.17 41.69
N GLN A 34 0.23 0.76 42.84
CA GLN A 34 0.93 0.50 44.11
C GLN A 34 0.76 -0.94 44.59
N ASP A 35 -0.49 -1.43 44.64
CA ASP A 35 -0.80 -2.80 45.05
C ASP A 35 -0.05 -3.83 44.18
N PHE A 36 0.05 -3.58 42.87
CA PHE A 36 0.77 -4.45 41.95
C PHE A 36 2.28 -4.41 42.17
N GLU A 37 2.87 -3.23 42.35
CA GLU A 37 4.30 -3.09 42.65
C GLU A 37 4.69 -3.76 43.98
N GLU A 38 3.84 -3.66 45.00
CA GLU A 38 4.06 -4.31 46.29
C GLU A 38 4.03 -5.84 46.15
N ALA A 39 3.02 -6.39 45.47
CA ALA A 39 2.94 -7.83 45.21
C ALA A 39 4.14 -8.35 44.41
N CYS A 40 4.64 -7.59 43.42
CA CYS A 40 5.81 -7.97 42.64
C CYS A 40 7.10 -8.06 43.48
N ARG A 41 7.22 -7.36 44.62
CA ARG A 41 8.40 -7.45 45.50
C ARG A 41 8.54 -8.80 46.19
N GLU A 42 7.47 -9.60 46.24
CA GLU A 42 7.51 -10.96 46.80
C GLU A 42 8.21 -11.96 45.87
N LEU A 43 8.31 -11.66 44.57
CA LEU A 43 8.97 -12.51 43.59
C LEU A 43 10.50 -12.49 43.78
N LYS A 44 11.10 -13.68 43.82
CA LYS A 44 12.56 -13.83 43.89
C LYS A 44 13.18 -13.76 42.50
N LEU A 45 14.49 -13.52 42.47
CA LEU A 45 15.26 -13.55 41.22
C LEU A 45 15.09 -14.91 40.52
N GLY A 46 14.64 -14.87 39.27
CA GLY A 46 14.37 -16.06 38.46
C GLY A 46 12.95 -16.62 38.56
N GLU A 47 12.10 -16.06 39.42
CA GLU A 47 10.67 -16.37 39.46
C GLU A 47 9.91 -15.50 38.44
N LEU A 48 8.93 -16.10 37.77
CA LEU A 48 8.07 -15.44 36.80
C LEU A 48 6.64 -15.91 37.05
N LEU A 49 5.74 -14.95 37.27
CA LEU A 49 4.32 -15.23 37.40
C LEU A 49 3.66 -15.19 36.02
N HIS A 50 3.16 -16.32 35.55
CA HIS A 50 2.39 -16.43 34.32
C HIS A 50 1.37 -17.57 34.43
N ASP A 51 0.42 -17.63 33.50
CA ASP A 51 -0.54 -18.73 33.45
C ASP A 51 0.15 -20.06 33.11
N LYS A 52 -0.37 -21.17 33.63
CA LYS A 52 0.21 -22.51 33.41
C LYS A 52 0.27 -22.93 31.94
N LEU A 53 -0.61 -22.38 31.10
CA LEU A 53 -0.66 -22.66 29.67
C LEU A 53 0.20 -21.71 28.84
N PHE A 54 0.70 -20.61 29.43
CA PHE A 54 1.54 -19.65 28.74
C PHE A 54 2.98 -20.15 28.63
N GLY A 55 3.46 -20.35 27.40
CA GLY A 55 4.82 -20.80 27.12
C GLY A 55 5.78 -19.63 26.94
N LEU A 56 6.98 -19.69 27.51
CA LEU A 56 7.99 -18.61 27.36
C LEU A 56 8.48 -18.43 25.92
N PHE A 57 8.30 -19.43 25.07
CA PHE A 57 8.55 -19.29 23.64
C PHE A 57 7.61 -18.25 22.99
N GLU A 58 6.36 -18.15 23.45
CA GLU A 58 5.41 -17.14 22.97
C GLU A 58 5.89 -15.72 23.36
N ALA A 59 6.48 -15.58 24.55
CA ALA A 59 7.05 -14.32 25.02
C ALA A 59 8.20 -13.80 24.16
N MET A 60 8.90 -14.67 23.40
CA MET A 60 9.96 -14.24 22.48
C MET A 60 9.44 -13.42 21.29
N SER A 61 8.15 -13.52 20.97
CA SER A 61 7.49 -12.74 19.91
C SER A 61 6.89 -11.41 20.42
N ALA A 62 6.95 -11.17 21.73
CA ALA A 62 6.35 -9.98 22.33
C ALA A 62 7.06 -8.70 21.87
N ILE A 63 6.26 -7.67 21.62
CA ILE A 63 6.77 -6.33 21.30
C ILE A 63 7.11 -5.61 22.60
N GLU A 64 8.33 -5.09 22.69
CA GLU A 64 8.77 -4.25 23.80
C GLU A 64 8.43 -2.79 23.53
N MET A 65 7.53 -2.22 24.34
CA MET A 65 7.20 -0.80 24.25
C MET A 65 8.40 0.07 24.63
N MET A 66 8.53 1.24 24.00
CA MET A 66 9.62 2.19 24.16
C MET A 66 11.00 1.72 23.66
N ASP A 67 11.13 0.50 23.13
CA ASP A 67 12.34 0.10 22.42
C ASP A 67 12.33 0.67 20.99
N PRO A 68 13.39 1.37 20.52
CA PRO A 68 13.41 2.00 19.20
C PRO A 68 13.25 1.05 18.00
N LYS A 69 13.56 -0.24 18.16
CA LYS A 69 13.50 -1.24 17.07
C LYS A 69 12.21 -2.06 17.11
N MET A 70 11.69 -2.33 18.31
CA MET A 70 10.49 -3.14 18.50
C MET A 70 9.22 -2.29 18.51
N ASP A 71 9.29 -1.03 18.96
CA ASP A 71 8.15 -0.12 19.06
C ASP A 71 8.06 0.83 17.85
N ALA A 72 7.12 0.54 16.94
CA ALA A 72 6.84 1.40 15.79
C ALA A 72 6.42 2.83 16.18
N GLY A 73 5.86 3.02 17.38
CA GLY A 73 5.49 4.33 17.93
C GLY A 73 6.71 5.23 18.23
N MET A 74 7.89 4.64 18.45
CA MET A 74 9.12 5.38 18.70
C MET A 74 9.70 6.01 17.42
N ILE A 75 9.61 5.33 16.28
CA ILE A 75 10.13 5.81 14.98
C ILE A 75 9.37 7.07 14.51
N GLY A 76 8.05 7.11 14.74
CA GLY A 76 7.22 8.27 14.39
C GLY A 76 7.57 9.57 15.13
N ASN A 77 8.24 9.47 16.29
CA ASN A 77 8.66 10.60 17.11
C ASN A 77 10.13 11.01 16.87
N GLN A 78 10.96 10.12 16.34
CA GLN A 78 12.39 10.39 16.11
C GLN A 78 12.65 11.19 14.83
N VAL A 79 11.82 10.99 13.81
CA VAL A 79 11.85 11.77 12.58
C VAL A 79 10.75 12.82 12.73
N ASN A 80 11.04 14.11 12.56
CA ASN A 80 10.05 15.21 12.53
C ASN A 80 9.09 15.12 11.32
N ARG A 81 8.72 13.89 10.92
CA ARG A 81 7.93 13.53 9.76
C ARG A 81 6.60 13.01 10.26
N LYS A 82 5.57 13.85 10.12
CA LYS A 82 4.18 13.46 10.36
C LYS A 82 3.84 12.29 9.41
N VAL A 83 3.61 11.10 9.97
CA VAL A 83 3.10 9.97 9.19
C VAL A 83 1.63 10.23 8.91
N LEU A 84 1.31 10.55 7.66
CA LEU A 84 -0.04 10.85 7.22
C LEU A 84 -0.68 9.60 6.64
N ASN A 85 -1.89 9.28 7.08
CA ASN A 85 -2.75 8.38 6.32
C ASN A 85 -3.32 9.11 5.09
N PHE A 86 -3.93 8.37 4.17
CA PHE A 86 -4.41 8.92 2.91
C PHE A 86 -5.41 10.08 3.10
N GLU A 87 -6.40 9.94 3.98
CA GLU A 87 -7.39 10.99 4.25
C GLU A 87 -6.76 12.26 4.88
N GLN A 88 -5.79 12.07 5.77
CA GLN A 88 -5.03 13.17 6.37
C GLN A 88 -4.15 13.87 5.32
N ALA A 89 -3.52 13.11 4.43
CA ALA A 89 -2.70 13.67 3.34
C ALA A 89 -3.54 14.48 2.35
N ILE A 90 -4.79 14.05 2.09
CA ILE A 90 -5.76 14.83 1.29
C ILE A 90 -6.10 16.14 2.01
N LYS A 91 -6.42 16.09 3.31
CA LYS A 91 -6.77 17.28 4.11
C LYS A 91 -5.61 18.27 4.24
N ASP A 92 -4.39 17.76 4.40
CA ASP A 92 -3.17 18.57 4.46
C ASP A 92 -2.74 19.07 3.07
N GLY A 93 -3.44 18.67 1.99
CA GLY A 93 -3.15 19.09 0.61
C GLY A 93 -1.83 18.56 0.06
N THR A 94 -1.24 17.55 0.71
CA THR A 94 0.04 16.95 0.30
C THR A 94 -0.13 15.93 -0.83
N ILE A 95 -1.35 15.40 -1.02
CA ILE A 95 -1.72 14.49 -2.10
C ILE A 95 -2.82 15.11 -2.96
N LYS A 96 -2.64 15.04 -4.28
CA LYS A 96 -3.64 15.44 -5.27
C LYS A 96 -4.55 14.25 -5.59
N ILE A 97 -5.87 14.42 -5.48
CA ILE A 97 -6.85 13.39 -5.84
C ILE A 97 -7.42 13.55 -7.24
N LYS A 98 -7.23 14.72 -7.85
CA LYS A 98 -7.71 15.12 -9.17
C LYS A 98 -6.64 15.92 -9.91
N ASP A 99 -6.82 16.06 -11.21
CA ASP A 99 -5.98 16.89 -12.09
C ASP A 99 -4.48 16.56 -11.95
N LEU A 100 -4.15 15.27 -11.84
CA LEU A 100 -2.77 14.82 -11.86
C LEU A 100 -2.18 15.07 -13.25
N THR A 101 -0.99 15.66 -13.27
CA THR A 101 -0.26 15.88 -14.53
C THR A 101 0.26 14.55 -15.08
N LEU A 102 0.49 14.48 -16.39
CA LEU A 102 1.04 13.26 -17.02
C LEU A 102 2.38 12.83 -16.38
N PRO A 103 3.33 13.75 -16.07
CA PRO A 103 4.55 13.39 -15.35
C PRO A 103 4.31 12.81 -13.94
N GLU A 104 3.34 13.35 -13.19
CA GLU A 104 2.98 12.81 -11.86
C GLU A 104 2.44 11.38 -11.98
N LEU A 105 1.51 11.15 -12.92
CA LEU A 105 0.97 9.81 -13.18
C LEU A 105 2.07 8.81 -13.55
N ILE A 106 2.98 9.20 -14.47
CA ILE A 106 4.09 8.36 -14.89
C ILE A 106 4.99 7.99 -13.69
N GLY A 107 5.39 8.98 -12.89
CA GLY A 107 6.27 8.76 -11.74
C GLY A 107 5.64 7.88 -10.66
N ILE A 108 4.35 8.08 -10.35
CA ILE A 108 3.61 7.26 -9.40
C ILE A 108 3.47 5.83 -9.91
N MET A 109 3.10 5.64 -11.19
CA MET A 109 2.94 4.32 -11.79
C MET A 109 4.24 3.53 -11.81
N ASP A 110 5.36 4.18 -12.17
CA ASP A 110 6.68 3.55 -12.22
C ASP A 110 7.15 3.12 -10.83
N THR A 111 7.01 3.99 -9.83
CA THR A 111 7.34 3.66 -8.43
C THR A 111 6.49 2.49 -7.93
N CYS A 112 5.19 2.48 -8.24
CA CYS A 112 4.30 1.37 -7.90
C CYS A 112 4.71 0.06 -8.58
N PHE A 113 5.18 0.08 -9.82
CA PHE A 113 5.69 -1.13 -10.48
C PHE A 113 6.98 -1.64 -9.83
N CYS A 114 7.90 -0.76 -9.44
CA CYS A 114 9.08 -1.14 -8.66
C CYS A 114 8.65 -1.82 -7.35
N CYS A 115 7.75 -1.20 -6.59
CA CYS A 115 7.21 -1.79 -5.36
C CYS A 115 6.54 -3.14 -5.59
N LEU A 116 5.79 -3.30 -6.70
CA LEU A 116 5.16 -4.57 -7.06
C LEU A 116 6.20 -5.65 -7.33
N ILE A 117 7.26 -5.35 -8.07
CA ILE A 117 8.34 -6.30 -8.36
C ILE A 117 9.07 -6.68 -7.08
N THR A 118 9.43 -5.71 -6.23
CA THR A 118 10.08 -5.97 -4.94
C THR A 118 9.23 -6.86 -4.04
N TRP A 119 7.91 -6.70 -4.03
CA TRP A 119 7.01 -7.63 -3.34
C TRP A 119 7.04 -9.03 -3.96
N LEU A 120 7.00 -9.14 -5.29
CA LEU A 120 7.08 -10.41 -6.00
C LEU A 120 8.43 -11.15 -5.77
N GLU A 121 9.49 -10.42 -5.42
CA GLU A 121 10.80 -10.96 -5.03
C GLU A 121 10.85 -11.45 -3.56
N GLY A 122 9.76 -11.30 -2.79
CA GLY A 122 9.61 -11.88 -1.44
C GLY A 122 9.54 -10.86 -0.31
N HIS A 123 9.66 -9.56 -0.59
CA HIS A 123 9.55 -8.53 0.45
C HIS A 123 8.11 -8.34 0.94
N SER A 124 7.93 -7.69 2.09
CA SER A 124 6.60 -7.44 2.66
C SER A 124 5.75 -6.48 1.82
N LEU A 125 4.47 -6.81 1.64
CA LEU A 125 3.51 -5.96 0.95
C LEU A 125 3.31 -4.60 1.65
N ALA A 126 3.38 -4.59 3.00
CA ALA A 126 3.27 -3.37 3.81
C ALA A 126 4.46 -2.41 3.60
N GLN A 127 5.64 -2.95 3.31
CA GLN A 127 6.88 -2.19 3.10
C GLN A 127 7.15 -1.83 1.64
N THR A 128 6.32 -2.31 0.71
CA THR A 128 6.48 -2.13 -0.73
C THR A 128 5.27 -1.45 -1.33
N VAL A 129 4.29 -2.20 -1.86
CA VAL A 129 3.13 -1.68 -2.59
C VAL A 129 2.30 -0.74 -1.71
N PHE A 130 2.08 -1.10 -0.44
CA PHE A 130 1.33 -0.25 0.48
C PHE A 130 2.12 0.94 1.04
N THR A 131 3.34 1.21 0.56
CA THR A 131 3.94 2.53 0.77
C THR A 131 3.28 3.61 -0.08
N CYS A 132 2.62 3.23 -1.18
CA CYS A 132 1.88 4.16 -2.02
C CYS A 132 0.49 4.44 -1.43
N LEU A 133 0.29 5.68 -0.96
CA LEU A 133 -0.96 6.11 -0.32
C LEU A 133 -2.18 6.04 -1.27
N TYR A 134 -2.00 6.21 -2.59
CA TYR A 134 -3.09 6.06 -3.57
C TYR A 134 -3.70 4.66 -3.59
N ILE A 135 -2.94 3.64 -3.18
CA ILE A 135 -3.40 2.24 -3.18
C ILE A 135 -4.29 1.94 -1.96
N HIS A 136 -4.20 2.75 -0.89
CA HIS A 136 -4.91 2.48 0.36
C HIS A 136 -6.42 2.66 0.23
N ASN A 137 -6.85 3.67 -0.52
CA ASN A 137 -8.28 3.95 -0.70
C ASN A 137 -8.59 4.58 -2.07
N PRO A 138 -8.69 3.76 -3.13
CA PRO A 138 -8.95 4.25 -4.49
C PRO A 138 -10.31 4.95 -4.66
N ASP A 139 -11.25 4.79 -3.72
CA ASP A 139 -12.60 5.36 -3.84
C ASP A 139 -12.59 6.89 -3.81
N PHE A 140 -11.68 7.50 -3.05
CA PHE A 140 -11.50 8.96 -2.97
C PHE A 140 -10.66 9.54 -4.11
N ILE A 141 -10.08 8.72 -4.98
CA ILE A 141 -9.37 9.22 -6.17
C ILE A 141 -10.41 9.63 -7.21
N GLU A 142 -10.31 10.88 -7.67
CA GLU A 142 -11.17 11.47 -8.70
C GLU A 142 -10.54 11.35 -10.10
N ASP A 143 -9.20 11.36 -10.20
CA ASP A 143 -8.50 11.15 -11.47
C ASP A 143 -8.77 9.74 -12.03
N PRO A 144 -9.38 9.60 -13.23
CA PRO A 144 -9.77 8.30 -13.75
C PRO A 144 -8.60 7.36 -14.02
N ALA A 145 -7.45 7.90 -14.48
CA ALA A 145 -6.28 7.10 -14.82
C ALA A 145 -5.64 6.53 -13.55
N MET A 146 -5.45 7.38 -12.54
CA MET A 146 -4.88 6.98 -11.26
C MET A 146 -5.80 6.01 -10.51
N LYS A 147 -7.12 6.24 -10.52
CA LYS A 147 -8.11 5.34 -9.89
C LYS A 147 -8.11 3.96 -10.55
N ALA A 148 -8.18 3.90 -11.88
CA ALA A 148 -8.17 2.64 -12.61
C ALA A 148 -6.86 1.87 -12.38
N PHE A 149 -5.72 2.58 -12.39
CA PHE A 149 -4.42 2.00 -12.11
C PHE A 149 -4.31 1.45 -10.69
N ALA A 150 -4.70 2.21 -9.66
CA ALA A 150 -4.65 1.79 -8.26
C ALA A 150 -5.50 0.53 -8.02
N LEU A 151 -6.73 0.50 -8.55
CA LEU A 151 -7.58 -0.70 -8.51
C LEU A 151 -6.95 -1.88 -9.26
N GLY A 152 -6.31 -1.62 -10.42
CA GLY A 152 -5.59 -2.63 -11.19
C GLY A 152 -4.45 -3.28 -10.39
N ILE A 153 -3.62 -2.47 -9.72
CA ILE A 153 -2.53 -2.97 -8.87
C ILE A 153 -3.07 -3.78 -7.69
N LEU A 154 -4.11 -3.31 -7.01
CA LEU A 154 -4.74 -4.08 -5.93
C LEU A 154 -5.25 -5.44 -6.40
N LYS A 155 -5.87 -5.50 -7.58
CA LYS A 155 -6.34 -6.77 -8.17
C LYS A 155 -5.19 -7.69 -8.54
N ILE A 156 -4.12 -7.15 -9.12
CA ILE A 156 -2.91 -7.91 -9.43
C ILE A 156 -2.33 -8.51 -8.14
N CYS A 157 -2.20 -7.71 -7.08
CA CYS A 157 -1.70 -8.19 -5.79
C CYS A 157 -2.60 -9.28 -5.19
N ASP A 158 -3.93 -9.08 -5.22
CA ASP A 158 -4.84 -10.06 -4.63
C ASP A 158 -4.82 -11.40 -5.38
N ILE A 159 -4.85 -11.38 -6.72
CA ILE A 159 -4.79 -12.61 -7.52
C ILE A 159 -3.43 -13.29 -7.35
N ALA A 160 -2.32 -12.55 -7.40
CA ALA A 160 -0.99 -13.11 -7.22
C ALA A 160 -0.86 -13.79 -5.84
N ARG A 161 -1.27 -13.11 -4.78
CA ARG A 161 -1.29 -13.64 -3.41
C ARG A 161 -2.16 -14.90 -3.30
N GLU A 162 -3.37 -14.88 -3.88
CA GLU A 162 -4.26 -16.05 -3.88
C GLU A 162 -3.59 -17.26 -4.56
N LYS A 163 -2.86 -17.04 -5.67
CA LYS A 163 -2.15 -18.10 -6.40
C LYS A 163 -0.98 -18.66 -5.62
N VAL A 164 -0.18 -17.80 -5.02
CA VAL A 164 0.96 -18.19 -4.18
C VAL A 164 0.48 -19.01 -2.97
N ASN A 165 -0.58 -18.56 -2.30
CA ASN A 165 -1.15 -19.28 -1.16
C ASN A 165 -1.73 -20.64 -1.58
N LYS A 166 -2.32 -20.74 -2.77
CA LYS A 166 -2.78 -22.03 -3.33
C LYS A 166 -1.64 -22.98 -3.71
N ALA A 167 -0.49 -22.43 -4.08
CA ALA A 167 0.70 -23.23 -4.39
C ALA A 167 1.37 -23.81 -3.14
N ALA A 168 0.90 -23.43 -1.94
CA ALA A 168 1.42 -23.89 -0.65
C ALA A 168 2.93 -23.70 -0.51
N VAL A 169 3.43 -22.55 -0.98
CA VAL A 169 4.83 -22.13 -0.74
C VAL A 169 5.05 -21.82 0.74
N PHE A 170 6.31 -21.82 1.17
CA PHE A 170 6.63 -21.52 2.56
C PHE A 170 6.55 -20.00 2.82
N GLU A 171 5.64 -19.61 3.70
CA GLU A 171 5.44 -18.22 4.09
C GLU A 171 6.69 -17.70 4.82
N GLU A 172 7.10 -16.46 4.50
CA GLU A 172 8.30 -15.78 5.02
C GLU A 172 9.66 -16.33 4.57
N GLU A 173 9.71 -17.49 3.92
CA GLU A 173 10.92 -18.01 3.26
C GLU A 173 10.92 -17.67 1.76
N ASP A 174 9.85 -18.08 1.05
CA ASP A 174 9.74 -17.90 -0.39
C ASP A 174 8.95 -16.63 -0.76
N PHE A 175 7.95 -16.29 0.05
CA PHE A 175 7.03 -15.19 -0.23
C PHE A 175 6.34 -14.66 1.03
N GLN A 176 6.17 -13.34 1.12
CA GLN A 176 5.44 -12.71 2.21
C GLN A 176 4.00 -12.36 1.76
N SER A 177 3.05 -13.21 2.14
CA SER A 177 1.65 -13.13 1.70
C SER A 177 0.79 -12.18 2.55
N MET A 178 1.30 -11.79 3.72
CA MET A 178 0.57 -11.02 4.72
C MET A 178 0.17 -9.63 4.23
N THR A 179 -1.09 -9.28 4.49
CA THR A 179 -1.69 -8.00 4.07
C THR A 179 -1.74 -6.96 5.18
N TYR A 180 -1.42 -7.33 6.43
CA TYR A 180 -1.37 -6.44 7.60
C TYR A 180 -2.64 -5.57 7.78
N GLY A 181 -3.81 -6.10 7.42
CA GLY A 181 -5.10 -5.42 7.56
C GLY A 181 -5.44 -4.42 6.45
N PHE A 182 -4.57 -4.23 5.45
CA PHE A 182 -4.89 -3.43 4.27
C PHE A 182 -5.98 -4.10 3.43
N LYS A 183 -6.93 -3.28 2.94
CA LYS A 183 -8.03 -3.76 2.12
C LYS A 183 -7.59 -3.94 0.68
N MET A 184 -7.98 -5.07 0.09
CA MET A 184 -7.88 -5.30 -1.35
C MET A 184 -9.12 -4.74 -2.07
N ALA A 185 -9.06 -4.64 -3.40
CA ALA A 185 -10.14 -4.14 -4.26
C ALA A 185 -11.30 -5.14 -4.43
N ASN A 186 -11.77 -5.78 -3.35
CA ASN A 186 -12.78 -6.83 -3.39
C ASN A 186 -14.20 -6.30 -3.64
N SER A 187 -14.44 -5.01 -3.39
CA SER A 187 -15.71 -4.33 -3.67
C SER A 187 -15.98 -4.12 -5.17
N VAL A 188 -14.96 -4.23 -6.02
CA VAL A 188 -15.06 -4.01 -7.47
C VAL A 188 -14.72 -5.30 -8.21
N THR A 189 -15.49 -5.66 -9.23
CA THR A 189 -15.24 -6.88 -10.01
C THR A 189 -14.05 -6.73 -10.94
N ASP A 190 -13.38 -7.83 -11.26
CA ASP A 190 -12.24 -7.84 -12.19
C ASP A 190 -12.63 -7.31 -13.58
N LEU A 191 -13.85 -7.66 -14.04
CA LEU A 191 -14.43 -7.13 -15.28
C LEU A 191 -14.59 -5.60 -15.24
N ARG A 192 -15.01 -5.05 -14.10
CA ARG A 192 -15.17 -3.60 -13.95
C ARG A 192 -13.82 -2.89 -13.95
N VAL A 193 -12.83 -3.41 -13.23
CA VAL A 193 -11.48 -2.83 -13.19
C VAL A 193 -10.80 -2.88 -14.56
N THR A 194 -10.86 -4.03 -15.24
CA THR A 194 -10.33 -4.17 -16.62
C THR A 194 -11.03 -3.24 -17.60
N GLY A 195 -12.34 -3.05 -17.47
CA GLY A 195 -13.12 -2.06 -18.23
C GLY A 195 -12.65 -0.62 -17.97
N MET A 196 -12.47 -0.23 -16.70
CA MET A 196 -11.96 1.10 -16.35
C MET A 196 -10.56 1.37 -16.93
N LEU A 197 -9.67 0.38 -16.87
CA LEU A 197 -8.34 0.49 -17.50
C LEU A 197 -8.45 0.61 -19.02
N LYS A 198 -9.40 -0.06 -19.66
CA LYS A 198 -9.66 0.04 -21.10
C LYS A 198 -10.19 1.42 -21.48
N ASP A 199 -11.09 1.99 -20.69
CA ASP A 199 -11.64 3.33 -20.91
C ASP A 199 -10.53 4.39 -20.87
N VAL A 200 -9.60 4.27 -19.91
CA VAL A 200 -8.42 5.15 -19.81
C VAL A 200 -7.48 4.94 -21.00
N GLU A 201 -7.24 3.69 -21.41
CA GLU A 201 -6.45 3.36 -22.60
C GLU A 201 -7.03 4.03 -23.85
N ASP A 202 -8.35 3.95 -24.06
CA ASP A 202 -9.03 4.56 -25.20
C ASP A 202 -8.99 6.09 -25.14
N ASP A 203 -9.11 6.68 -23.94
CA ASP A 203 -8.96 8.13 -23.78
C ASP A 203 -7.56 8.61 -24.16
N MET A 204 -6.52 7.96 -23.62
CA MET A 204 -5.12 8.28 -23.95
C MET A 204 -4.85 8.06 -25.44
N GLN A 205 -5.40 6.99 -26.04
CA GLN A 205 -5.25 6.75 -27.47
C GLN A 205 -5.90 7.85 -28.32
N ARG A 206 -7.04 8.42 -27.90
CA ARG A 206 -7.65 9.59 -28.58
C ARG A 206 -6.74 10.81 -28.49
N ARG A 207 -6.16 11.10 -27.32
CA ARG A 207 -5.21 12.22 -27.14
C ARG A 207 -3.94 12.06 -27.97
N VAL A 208 -3.41 10.84 -28.07
CA VAL A 208 -2.27 10.53 -28.94
C VAL A 208 -2.60 10.77 -30.42
N LYS A 209 -3.82 10.44 -30.85
CA LYS A 209 -4.27 10.69 -32.23
C LYS A 209 -4.49 12.18 -32.51
N SER A 210 -5.02 12.95 -31.55
CA SER A 210 -5.26 14.38 -31.72
C SER A 210 -3.96 15.20 -31.72
N THR A 211 -2.95 14.73 -31.02
CA THR A 211 -1.62 15.36 -30.97
C THR A 211 -0.72 14.91 -32.13
N ARG A 212 -1.18 14.01 -33.03
CA ARG A 212 -0.36 13.50 -34.13
C ARG A 212 -0.16 14.57 -35.22
N SER A 213 1.08 14.95 -35.50
CA SER A 213 1.42 15.84 -36.63
C SER A 213 1.20 15.17 -37.98
N ARG A 214 0.82 15.97 -38.99
CA ARG A 214 0.75 15.55 -40.39
C ARG A 214 2.15 15.47 -40.99
N GLN A 215 2.33 14.65 -42.03
CA GLN A 215 3.61 14.54 -42.73
C GLN A 215 4.03 15.91 -43.29
N GLY A 216 5.19 16.41 -42.86
CA GLY A 216 5.79 17.65 -43.37
C GLY A 216 5.57 18.91 -42.51
N GLU A 217 4.87 18.82 -41.38
CA GLU A 217 4.72 19.92 -40.43
C GLU A 217 5.76 19.82 -39.30
N GLU A 218 6.53 20.90 -39.07
CA GLU A 218 7.34 21.02 -37.85
C GLU A 218 6.42 21.13 -36.65
N ARG A 219 6.75 20.36 -35.61
CA ARG A 219 5.91 20.21 -34.44
C ARG A 219 6.32 21.22 -33.37
N ASP A 220 5.32 21.85 -32.76
CA ASP A 220 5.52 22.60 -31.53
C ASP A 220 6.13 21.68 -30.45
N PRO A 221 7.29 22.04 -29.85
CA PRO A 221 7.92 21.26 -28.80
C PRO A 221 6.99 20.89 -27.63
N GLU A 222 6.04 21.76 -27.27
CA GLU A 222 5.10 21.51 -26.17
C GLU A 222 4.10 20.40 -26.53
N VAL A 223 3.62 20.39 -27.77
CA VAL A 223 2.69 19.37 -28.29
C VAL A 223 3.41 18.03 -28.50
N GLU A 224 4.70 18.03 -28.86
CA GLU A 224 5.53 16.81 -28.90
C GLU A 224 5.67 16.20 -27.51
N LEU A 225 6.01 17.01 -26.52
CA LEU A 225 6.17 16.56 -25.15
C LEU A 225 4.87 15.97 -24.60
N GLU A 226 3.73 16.64 -24.77
CA GLU A 226 2.42 16.15 -24.32
C GLU A 226 2.10 14.78 -24.95
N HIS A 227 2.41 14.58 -26.23
CA HIS A 227 2.18 13.32 -26.91
C HIS A 227 3.05 12.19 -26.43
N GLN A 228 4.34 12.45 -26.21
CA GLN A 228 5.25 11.47 -25.63
C GLN A 228 4.79 11.07 -24.23
N GLN A 229 4.36 12.02 -23.42
CA GLN A 229 3.78 11.78 -22.09
C GLN A 229 2.47 11.00 -22.15
N CYS A 230 1.56 11.31 -23.08
CA CYS A 230 0.33 10.55 -23.28
C CYS A 230 0.62 9.09 -23.70
N LEU A 231 1.59 8.88 -24.59
CA LEU A 231 2.05 7.54 -24.98
C LEU A 231 2.67 6.77 -23.81
N ALA A 232 3.39 7.48 -22.93
CA ALA A 232 3.99 6.92 -21.73
C ALA A 232 2.93 6.43 -20.74
N VAL A 233 1.90 7.24 -20.44
CA VAL A 233 0.76 6.84 -19.60
C VAL A 233 -0.02 5.70 -20.24
N PHE A 234 -0.31 5.80 -21.54
CA PHE A 234 -1.00 4.75 -22.30
C PHE A 234 -0.30 3.39 -22.14
N SER A 235 1.02 3.35 -22.33
CA SER A 235 1.80 2.11 -22.26
C SER A 235 1.73 1.46 -20.88
N ARG A 236 1.79 2.26 -19.82
CA ARG A 236 1.71 1.79 -18.41
C ARG A 236 0.32 1.26 -18.06
N VAL A 237 -0.74 2.01 -18.39
CA VAL A 237 -2.13 1.59 -18.15
C VAL A 237 -2.45 0.33 -18.95
N LYS A 238 -2.03 0.27 -20.22
CA LYS A 238 -2.21 -0.92 -21.06
C LYS A 238 -1.46 -2.11 -20.50
N PHE A 239 -0.22 -1.93 -20.05
CA PHE A 239 0.56 -2.98 -19.39
C PHE A 239 -0.16 -3.52 -18.15
N THR A 240 -0.62 -2.65 -17.25
CA THR A 240 -1.41 -3.04 -16.06
C THR A 240 -2.65 -3.84 -16.45
N ARG A 241 -3.39 -3.39 -17.48
CA ARG A 241 -4.59 -4.10 -17.96
C ARG A 241 -4.25 -5.48 -18.50
N VAL A 242 -3.21 -5.58 -19.33
CA VAL A 242 -2.80 -6.86 -19.94
C VAL A 242 -2.29 -7.81 -18.86
N LEU A 243 -1.46 -7.34 -17.93
CA LEU A 243 -0.97 -8.13 -16.79
C LEU A 243 -2.12 -8.66 -15.92
N LEU A 244 -3.08 -7.79 -15.57
CA LEU A 244 -4.28 -8.22 -14.85
C LEU A 244 -5.07 -9.27 -15.63
N THR A 245 -5.22 -9.09 -16.95
CA THR A 245 -5.94 -10.05 -17.81
C THR A 245 -5.22 -11.40 -17.89
N VAL A 246 -3.87 -11.41 -17.93
CA VAL A 246 -3.05 -12.64 -17.84
C VAL A 246 -3.35 -13.38 -16.53
N LEU A 247 -3.31 -12.68 -15.40
CA LEU A 247 -3.56 -13.27 -14.08
C LEU A 247 -4.98 -13.83 -13.97
N ILE A 248 -5.98 -13.12 -14.51
CA ILE A 248 -7.36 -13.61 -14.59
C ILE A 248 -7.45 -14.84 -15.50
N ALA A 249 -6.74 -14.88 -16.63
CA ALA A 249 -6.75 -16.07 -17.49
C ALA A 249 -6.24 -17.31 -16.75
N PHE A 250 -5.23 -17.16 -15.87
CA PHE A 250 -4.74 -18.24 -15.00
C PHE A 250 -5.71 -18.65 -13.88
N THR A 251 -6.84 -17.95 -13.67
CA THR A 251 -7.91 -18.42 -12.77
C THR A 251 -8.94 -19.30 -13.46
N LYS A 252 -9.03 -19.23 -14.80
CA LYS A 252 -9.92 -20.10 -15.58
C LYS A 252 -9.43 -21.55 -15.54
N LYS A 253 -10.37 -22.49 -15.52
CA LYS A 253 -10.07 -23.94 -15.49
C LYS A 253 -9.72 -24.51 -16.87
N GLU A 254 -10.05 -23.80 -17.94
CA GLU A 254 -9.90 -24.26 -19.32
C GLU A 254 -8.44 -24.14 -19.77
N THR A 255 -7.90 -25.17 -20.42
CA THR A 255 -6.52 -25.16 -20.94
C THR A 255 -6.32 -24.15 -22.08
N SER A 256 -7.38 -23.80 -22.80
CA SER A 256 -7.40 -22.72 -23.80
C SER A 256 -6.98 -21.37 -23.20
N ALA A 257 -7.28 -21.13 -21.92
CA ALA A 257 -6.91 -19.90 -21.23
C ALA A 257 -5.39 -19.76 -21.05
N VAL A 258 -4.65 -20.86 -21.02
CA VAL A 258 -3.18 -20.83 -20.94
C VAL A 258 -2.57 -20.30 -22.24
N ALA A 259 -3.10 -20.73 -23.40
CA ALA A 259 -2.67 -20.21 -24.69
C ALA A 259 -3.04 -18.72 -24.87
N GLU A 260 -4.21 -18.31 -24.35
CA GLU A 260 -4.60 -16.90 -24.28
C GLU A 260 -3.63 -16.09 -23.40
N ALA A 261 -3.34 -16.57 -22.20
CA ALA A 261 -2.40 -15.95 -21.26
C ALA A 261 -1.00 -15.79 -21.88
N GLN A 262 -0.50 -16.82 -22.59
CA GLN A 262 0.80 -16.75 -23.25
C GLN A 262 0.86 -15.63 -24.31
N LYS A 263 -0.19 -15.47 -25.12
CA LYS A 263 -0.27 -14.37 -26.10
C LYS A 263 -0.28 -13.01 -25.42
N LEU A 264 -1.05 -12.88 -24.34
CA LEU A 264 -1.12 -11.64 -23.56
C LEU A 264 0.21 -11.33 -22.85
N MET A 265 0.96 -12.35 -22.41
CA MET A 265 2.30 -12.16 -21.85
C MET A 265 3.29 -11.60 -22.88
N VAL A 266 3.26 -12.10 -24.12
CA VAL A 266 4.09 -11.54 -25.20
C VAL A 266 3.72 -10.07 -25.44
N GLN A 267 2.43 -9.76 -25.48
CA GLN A 267 1.96 -8.37 -25.58
C GLN A 267 2.42 -7.49 -24.41
N ALA A 268 2.42 -8.01 -23.19
CA ALA A 268 2.93 -7.29 -22.02
C ALA A 268 4.44 -7.04 -22.13
N ALA A 269 5.20 -8.04 -22.58
CA ALA A 269 6.65 -7.94 -22.78
C ALA A 269 7.01 -6.87 -23.84
N ASP A 270 6.27 -6.80 -24.95
CA ASP A 270 6.49 -5.80 -26.00
C ASP A 270 6.32 -4.36 -25.47
N LEU A 271 5.41 -4.15 -24.51
CA LEU A 271 5.17 -2.84 -23.89
C LEU A 271 6.31 -2.37 -22.98
N LEU A 272 7.13 -3.28 -22.45
CA LEU A 272 8.23 -2.92 -21.54
C LEU A 272 9.24 -1.98 -22.21
N SER A 273 9.51 -2.17 -23.51
CA SER A 273 10.40 -1.30 -24.28
C SER A 273 9.90 0.15 -24.31
N ALA A 274 8.60 0.36 -24.52
CA ALA A 274 7.96 1.67 -24.53
C ALA A 274 7.94 2.31 -23.13
N ILE A 275 7.72 1.52 -22.08
CA ILE A 275 7.76 1.99 -20.69
C ILE A 275 9.18 2.44 -20.33
N HIS A 276 10.18 1.61 -20.61
CA HIS A 276 11.59 1.90 -20.33
C HIS A 276 12.07 3.18 -21.02
N ASN A 277 11.75 3.35 -22.30
CA ASN A 277 12.18 4.52 -23.07
C ASN A 277 11.49 5.83 -22.63
N SER A 278 10.40 5.74 -21.85
CA SER A 278 9.61 6.89 -21.40
C SER A 278 9.74 7.20 -19.90
N LEU A 279 10.63 6.54 -19.17
CA LEU A 279 10.85 6.75 -17.73
C LEU A 279 11.21 8.21 -17.39
N HIS A 280 11.98 8.86 -18.25
CA HIS A 280 12.45 10.24 -18.07
C HIS A 280 11.33 11.30 -18.09
N HIS A 281 10.12 10.94 -18.55
CA HIS A 281 8.96 11.83 -18.51
C HIS A 281 8.23 11.84 -17.16
N GLY A 282 8.53 10.90 -16.27
CA GLY A 282 7.94 10.84 -14.94
C GLY A 282 8.66 11.74 -13.95
N ILE A 283 7.91 12.26 -12.97
CA ILE A 283 8.52 12.91 -11.81
C ILE A 283 9.31 11.86 -11.04
N GLN A 284 10.62 12.11 -10.89
CA GLN A 284 11.50 11.29 -10.06
C GLN A 284 11.47 11.82 -8.64
N ALA A 285 11.55 10.93 -7.66
CA ALA A 285 11.76 11.34 -6.28
C ALA A 285 13.05 12.17 -6.20
N GLN A 286 12.98 13.34 -5.55
CA GLN A 286 14.18 14.09 -5.23
C GLN A 286 14.97 13.24 -4.22
N ASN A 287 16.06 12.64 -4.67
CA ASN A 287 17.05 12.02 -3.79
C ASN A 287 17.76 13.15 -3.02
N ASP A 288 17.11 13.71 -2.01
CA ASP A 288 17.77 14.51 -0.97
C ASP A 288 18.58 13.57 -0.07
N THR A 289 19.54 12.86 -0.65
CA THR A 289 20.57 12.07 0.07
C THR A 289 21.60 12.98 0.75
N THR A 290 21.42 14.30 0.74
CA THR A 290 22.23 15.25 1.53
C THR A 290 21.86 15.30 3.02
N LYS A 291 20.85 14.55 3.46
CA LYS A 291 20.68 14.21 4.89
C LYS A 291 20.89 12.71 5.08
N GLY A 292 22.15 12.30 5.00
CA GLY A 292 22.59 10.99 5.47
C GLY A 292 22.24 10.81 6.94
N GLY A 293 21.72 9.63 7.26
CA GLY A 293 21.37 9.25 8.63
C GLY A 293 20.35 8.13 8.69
N LEU A 294 20.74 6.95 8.21
CA LEU A 294 20.43 5.66 8.83
C LEU A 294 21.67 4.77 8.65
#